data_AF-A0A7S0UHP0-F1
#
_entry.id   AF-A0A7S0UHP0-F1
#
_cell.length_a   1.000
_cell.length_b   1.000
_cell.length_c   1.000
_cell.angle_alpha   90.00
_cell.angle_beta   90.00
_cell.angle_gamma   90.00
#
_symmetry.space_group_name_H-M   'P 1'
#
loop_
_entity.id
_entity.type
_entity.pdbx_description
1 polymer ?
#
loop_
_entity_poly.entity_id
_entity_poly.type
_entity_poly.pdbx_seq_one_letter_code
_entity_poly.pdbx_strand_id
1 'polypeptide(L)'
;NAPPVRQLADNHGVLITIEEGSIGGFGDHVLHFLALDGLLDEGNLKFRPMVMPDAYFEAATQFQQYEQAGLNSRHIKGTILRLAKKIEIPILEDMEVDAGESTIA
;
A
#
# COMPACT_ATOMS: atom_id res chain seq x y z
N ASN A 1 -14.01 -26.55 1.82
CA ASN A 1 -14.12 -25.15 2.30
C ASN A 1 -13.02 -24.33 1.65
N ALA A 2 -13.37 -23.28 0.91
CA ALA A 2 -12.38 -22.39 0.30
C ALA A 2 -11.57 -21.65 1.38
N PRO A 3 -10.28 -21.34 1.14
CA PRO A 3 -9.46 -20.61 2.10
C PRO A 3 -10.06 -19.22 2.40
N PRO A 4 -9.81 -18.63 3.59
CA PRO A 4 -10.39 -17.33 3.98
C PRO A 4 -10.14 -16.22 2.95
N VAL A 5 -8.96 -16.20 2.32
CA VAL A 5 -8.60 -15.21 1.28
C VAL A 5 -9.54 -15.28 0.08
N ARG A 6 -9.91 -16.50 -0.38
CA ARG A 6 -10.86 -16.68 -1.49
C ARG A 6 -12.24 -16.12 -1.13
N GLN A 7 -12.72 -16.42 0.08
CA GLN A 7 -14.00 -15.90 0.55
C GLN A 7 -14.01 -14.37 0.64
N LEU A 8 -12.89 -13.77 1.06
CA LEU A 8 -12.76 -12.31 1.08
C LEU A 8 -12.77 -11.74 -0.35
N ALA A 9 -12.06 -12.36 -1.29
CA ALA A 9 -12.00 -11.94 -2.69
C ALA A 9 -13.36 -12.03 -3.41
N ASP A 10 -14.11 -13.12 -3.18
CA ASP A 10 -15.42 -13.33 -3.83
C ASP A 10 -16.48 -12.32 -3.32
N ASN A 11 -16.32 -11.79 -2.11
CA ASN A 11 -17.32 -10.93 -1.47
C ASN A 11 -16.95 -9.42 -1.44
N HIS A 12 -15.75 -9.05 -1.87
CA HIS A 12 -15.27 -7.66 -1.81
C HIS A 12 -14.59 -7.24 -3.10
N GLY A 13 -14.89 -6.04 -3.60
CA GLY A 13 -14.18 -5.46 -4.76
C GLY A 13 -12.81 -4.84 -4.43
N VAL A 14 -12.43 -4.80 -3.15
CA VAL A 14 -11.15 -4.26 -2.68
C VAL A 14 -10.62 -5.12 -1.54
N LEU A 15 -9.34 -5.51 -1.63
CA LEU A 15 -8.57 -6.12 -0.54
C LEU A 15 -7.27 -5.35 -0.31
N ILE A 16 -6.94 -5.15 0.96
CA ILE A 16 -5.72 -4.48 1.40
C ILE A 16 -5.06 -5.37 2.46
N THR A 17 -3.78 -5.68 2.29
CA THR A 17 -2.95 -6.30 3.33
C THR A 17 -2.09 -5.23 3.97
N ILE A 18 -1.85 -5.35 5.28
CA ILE A 18 -0.97 -4.46 6.04
C ILE A 18 0.03 -5.34 6.76
N GLU A 19 1.31 -5.02 6.63
CA GLU A 19 2.39 -5.83 7.16
C GLU A 19 3.57 -4.98 7.63
N GLU A 20 4.14 -5.34 8.77
CA GLU A 20 5.37 -4.76 9.33
C GLU A 20 6.62 -5.49 8.82
N GLY A 21 6.61 -5.80 7.52
CA GLY A 21 7.70 -6.42 6.77
C GLY A 21 7.81 -5.74 5.41
N SER A 22 8.91 -5.99 4.70
CA SER A 22 9.14 -5.45 3.35
C SER A 22 8.40 -6.26 2.28
N ILE A 23 8.59 -5.88 1.02
CA ILE A 23 8.18 -6.69 -0.13
C ILE A 23 8.71 -8.14 -0.03
N GLY A 24 7.93 -9.10 -0.48
CA GLY A 24 8.17 -10.55 -0.37
C GLY A 24 7.47 -11.23 0.81
N GLY A 25 6.70 -10.49 1.61
CA GLY A 25 6.01 -10.99 2.80
C GLY A 25 4.62 -11.60 2.57
N PHE A 26 3.79 -11.53 3.60
CA PHE A 26 2.39 -11.99 3.60
C PHE A 26 1.57 -11.39 2.45
N GLY A 27 1.67 -10.08 2.21
CA GLY A 27 0.94 -9.42 1.13
C GLY A 27 1.20 -10.03 -0.25
N ASP A 28 2.45 -10.41 -0.50
CA ASP A 28 2.88 -10.96 -1.79
C ASP A 28 2.49 -12.42 -1.94
N HIS A 29 2.49 -13.20 -0.85
CA HIS A 29 1.94 -14.56 -0.86
C HIS A 29 0.44 -14.57 -1.13
N VAL A 30 -0.32 -13.62 -0.55
CA VAL A 30 -1.74 -13.44 -0.86
C VAL A 30 -1.93 -13.05 -2.31
N LEU A 31 -1.16 -12.09 -2.82
CA LEU A 31 -1.20 -11.69 -4.23
C LEU A 31 -0.89 -12.86 -5.17
N HIS A 32 0.12 -13.67 -4.85
CA HIS A 32 0.50 -14.85 -5.62
C HIS A 32 -0.65 -15.87 -5.66
N PHE A 33 -1.30 -16.15 -4.53
CA PHE A 33 -2.49 -16.98 -4.48
C PHE A 33 -3.62 -16.40 -5.35
N LEU A 34 -3.96 -15.12 -5.18
CA LEU A 34 -5.04 -14.47 -5.94
C LEU A 34 -4.77 -14.54 -7.46
N ALA A 35 -3.52 -14.36 -7.88
CA ALA A 35 -3.12 -14.42 -9.28
C ALA A 35 -3.24 -15.84 -9.85
N LEU A 36 -2.69 -16.86 -9.16
CA LEU A 36 -2.73 -18.24 -9.66
C LEU A 36 -4.14 -18.85 -9.65
N ASP A 37 -5.02 -18.35 -8.78
CA ASP A 37 -6.42 -18.78 -8.67
C ASP A 37 -7.34 -18.06 -9.68
N GLY A 38 -6.80 -17.15 -10.51
CA GLY A 38 -7.52 -16.41 -11.55
C GLY A 38 -8.42 -15.28 -11.02
N LEU A 39 -8.33 -14.95 -9.74
CA LEU A 39 -9.20 -13.95 -9.08
C LEU A 39 -8.97 -12.52 -9.55
N LEU A 40 -7.87 -12.27 -10.25
CA LEU A 40 -7.48 -10.95 -10.76
C LEU A 40 -7.74 -10.80 -12.26
N ASP A 41 -8.08 -11.88 -12.97
CA ASP A 41 -8.12 -11.92 -14.44
C ASP A 41 -9.19 -11.00 -15.04
N GLU A 42 -10.36 -10.93 -14.38
CA GLU A 42 -11.49 -10.09 -14.83
C GLU A 42 -11.34 -8.62 -14.42
N GLY A 43 -10.39 -8.28 -13.54
CA GLY A 43 -10.19 -6.92 -13.03
C GLY A 43 -11.26 -6.43 -12.04
N ASN A 44 -12.14 -7.32 -11.57
CA ASN A 44 -13.22 -7.01 -10.62
C ASN A 44 -12.72 -6.77 -9.18
N LEU A 45 -11.55 -7.31 -8.84
CA LEU A 45 -10.91 -7.19 -7.54
C LEU A 45 -9.71 -6.25 -7.60
N LYS A 46 -9.71 -5.23 -6.74
CA LYS A 46 -8.51 -4.40 -6.51
C LYS A 46 -7.75 -4.91 -5.30
N PHE A 47 -6.48 -5.26 -5.48
CA PHE A 47 -5.59 -5.64 -4.39
C PHE A 47 -4.51 -4.57 -4.17
N ARG A 48 -4.26 -4.16 -2.92
CA ARG A 48 -3.16 -3.26 -2.56
C ARG A 48 -2.44 -3.72 -1.29
N PRO A 49 -1.21 -4.25 -1.38
CA PRO A 49 -0.40 -4.46 -0.21
C PRO A 49 0.14 -3.12 0.31
N MET A 50 0.15 -2.96 1.63
CA MET A 50 0.80 -1.87 2.34
C MET A 50 1.86 -2.50 3.27
N VAL A 51 3.12 -2.17 3.03
CA VAL A 51 4.28 -2.81 3.65
C VAL A 51 5.26 -1.75 4.15
N MET A 52 6.18 -2.13 5.03
CA MET A 52 7.32 -1.28 5.32
C MET A 52 8.18 -1.14 4.06
N PRO A 53 8.70 0.06 3.75
CA PRO A 53 9.72 0.25 2.73
C PRO A 53 10.94 -0.64 2.99
N ASP A 54 11.54 -1.15 1.92
CA ASP A 54 12.82 -1.86 1.98
C ASP A 54 13.98 -0.85 2.16
N ALA A 55 14.02 -0.25 3.34
CA ALA A 55 14.97 0.79 3.72
C ALA A 55 15.23 0.75 5.23
N TYR A 56 16.40 1.26 5.63
CA TYR A 56 16.71 1.46 7.03
C TYR A 56 15.91 2.64 7.60
N PHE A 57 15.39 2.44 8.81
CA PHE A 57 14.76 3.48 9.61
C PHE A 57 15.69 3.89 10.74
N GLU A 58 15.82 5.19 10.95
CA GLU A 58 16.47 5.71 12.15
C GLU A 58 15.66 5.34 13.41
N ALA A 59 16.34 5.33 14.54
CA ALA A 59 15.69 5.09 15.82
C ALA A 59 14.65 6.19 16.09
N ALA A 60 13.38 5.79 16.12
CA ALA A 60 12.25 6.68 16.32
C ALA A 60 11.13 5.92 17.05
N THR A 61 10.08 6.63 17.46
CA THR A 61 8.89 5.97 17.98
C THR A 61 8.20 5.15 16.88
N GLN A 62 7.49 4.09 17.27
CA GLN A 62 6.74 3.25 16.34
C GLN A 62 5.78 4.08 15.45
N PHE A 63 5.11 5.07 16.04
CA PHE A 63 4.23 5.97 15.30
C PHE A 63 4.98 6.73 14.19
N GLN A 64 6.19 7.23 14.47
CA GLN A 64 7.01 7.95 13.49
C GLN A 64 7.53 7.03 12.39
N GLN A 65 7.90 5.79 12.73
CA GLN A 65 8.32 4.81 11.73
C GLN A 65 7.16 4.44 10.80
N TYR A 66 5.96 4.25 11.33
CA TYR A 66 4.75 4.03 10.52
C TYR A 66 4.28 5.26 9.78
N GLU A 67 4.61 6.44 10.31
CA GLU A 67 4.37 7.70 9.63
C GLU A 67 5.19 7.75 8.34
N GLN A 68 6.50 7.50 8.45
CA GLN A 68 7.43 7.45 7.33
C GLN A 68 7.12 6.30 6.37
N ALA A 69 6.69 5.14 6.86
CA ALA A 69 6.31 3.98 6.05
C ALA A 69 4.94 4.10 5.37
N GLY A 70 4.12 5.10 5.73
CA GLY A 70 2.77 5.21 5.18
C GLY A 70 1.78 4.18 5.75
N LEU A 71 1.99 3.70 6.98
CA LEU A 71 1.20 2.62 7.60
C LEU A 71 0.26 3.08 8.74
N ASN A 72 0.36 4.34 9.17
CA ASN A 72 -0.61 4.90 10.13
C ASN A 72 -2.06 4.88 9.60
N SER A 73 -3.02 4.90 10.54
CA SER A 73 -4.46 4.83 10.25
C SER A 73 -4.95 5.81 9.19
N ARG A 74 -4.40 7.03 9.15
CA ARG A 74 -4.76 8.03 8.13
C ARG A 74 -4.30 7.65 6.72
N HIS A 75 -3.16 6.95 6.60
CA HIS A 75 -2.67 6.45 5.32
C HIS A 75 -3.52 5.29 4.81
N ILE A 76 -3.86 4.34 5.71
CA ILE A 76 -4.77 3.23 5.39
C ILE A 76 -6.12 3.78 4.91
N LYS A 77 -6.69 4.75 5.64
CA LYS A 77 -7.91 5.47 5.23
C LYS A 77 -7.75 6.13 3.85
N GLY A 78 -6.63 6.80 3.59
CA GLY A 78 -6.33 7.40 2.29
C GLY A 78 -6.33 6.37 1.15
N THR A 79 -5.68 5.23 1.36
CA THR A 79 -5.68 4.11 0.39
C THR A 79 -7.09 3.58 0.15
N ILE A 80 -7.88 3.34 1.21
CA ILE A 80 -9.27 2.88 1.08
C ILE A 80 -10.10 3.86 0.25
N LEU A 81 -10.05 5.15 0.59
CA LEU A 81 -10.87 6.17 -0.08
C LEU A 81 -10.47 6.34 -1.55
N ARG A 82 -9.17 6.28 -1.86
CA ARG A 82 -8.67 6.27 -3.25
C ARG A 82 -9.17 5.06 -4.02
N LEU A 83 -9.10 3.86 -3.45
CA LEU A 83 -9.55 2.63 -4.11
C LEU A 83 -11.07 2.58 -4.31
N ALA A 84 -11.81 3.14 -3.36
CA ALA A 84 -13.26 3.30 -3.43
C ALA A 84 -13.70 4.40 -4.41
N LYS A 85 -12.75 5.10 -5.08
CA LYS A 85 -13.01 6.27 -5.94
C LYS A 85 -13.85 7.36 -5.23
N LYS A 86 -13.65 7.50 -3.91
CA LYS A 86 -14.33 8.50 -3.07
C LYS A 86 -13.47 9.74 -2.82
N ILE A 87 -12.30 9.82 -3.45
CA ILE A 87 -11.42 10.99 -3.50
C ILE A 87 -11.02 11.19 -4.97
N GLU A 88 -11.30 12.38 -5.51
CA GLU A 88 -10.59 12.89 -6.68
C GLU A 88 -9.21 13.32 -6.20
N ILE A 89 -8.15 12.70 -6.73
CA ILE A 89 -6.79 13.13 -6.45
C ILE A 89 -6.50 14.28 -7.41
N PRO A 90 -6.24 15.51 -6.90
CA PRO A 90 -5.72 16.57 -7.76
C PRO A 90 -4.41 16.06 -8.38
N ILE A 91 -4.26 16.23 -9.69
CA ILE A 91 -2.99 15.98 -10.37
C ILE A 91 -1.95 16.80 -9.61
N LEU A 92 -0.93 16.14 -9.06
CA LEU A 92 0.22 16.84 -8.50
C LEU A 92 0.90 17.51 -9.68
N GLU A 93 0.63 18.80 -9.89
CA GLU A 93 1.51 19.64 -10.70
C GLU A 93 2.92 19.48 -10.12
N ASP A 94 3.87 19.28 -11.02
CA ASP A 94 5.26 18.96 -10.71
C ASP A 94 5.72 19.80 -9.53
N MET A 95 6.02 19.15 -8.41
CA MET A 95 6.71 19.80 -7.32
C MET A 95 8.05 20.26 -7.91
N GLU A 96 8.20 21.55 -8.17
CA GLU A 96 9.50 22.14 -8.41
C GLU A 96 10.38 21.73 -7.23
N VAL A 97 11.31 20.82 -7.51
CA VAL A 97 12.41 20.53 -6.60
C VAL A 97 13.23 21.81 -6.63
N ASP A 98 13.04 22.66 -5.62
CA ASP A 98 13.93 23.77 -5.36
C ASP A 98 15.33 23.20 -5.13
N ALA A 99 16.12 23.19 -6.21
CA ALA A 99 17.55 22.93 -6.16
C ALA A 99 18.19 24.17 -5.53
N GLY A 100 17.99 24.31 -4.21
CA GLY A 100 18.65 25.28 -3.36
C GLY A 100 20.15 25.04 -3.42
N GLU A 101 20.79 25.82 -4.27
CA GLU A 101 22.18 26.29 -4.31
C GLU A 101 23.23 25.45 -3.59
N SER A 102 24.19 24.99 -4.39
CA SER A 102 25.55 24.74 -3.91
C SER A 102 26.06 25.96 -3.15
N THR A 103 26.51 25.79 -1.91
CA THR A 103 27.56 26.64 -1.35
C THR A 103 28.57 25.76 -0.62
N ILE A 104 29.62 25.46 -1.37
CA ILE A 104 31.01 25.35 -0.92
C ILE A 104 31.31 26.08 0.40
N ALA A 105 31.80 25.33 1.37
CA ALA A 105 32.84 25.73 2.34
C ALA A 105 33.67 24.50 2.70
#